data_AF-A0AA38T1E3-F1
#
_entry.id   AF-A0AA38T1E3-F1
#
_cell.length_a   1.000
_cell.length_b   1.000
_cell.length_c   1.000
_cell.angle_alpha   90.00
_cell.angle_beta   90.00
_cell.angle_gamma   90.00
#
_symmetry.space_group_name_H-M   'P 1'
#
loop_
_entity.id
_entity.type
_entity.pdbx_description
1 polymer ?
#
loop_
_entity_poly.entity_id
_entity_poly.type
_entity_poly.pdbx_seq_one_letter_code
_entity_poly.pdbx_strand_id
1 'polypeptide(L)'
;MVGPIRPQFVLFGSSIVEFSGYGDGWGATLALQYTQKDDAVKPDLVIVYFGGNDSVRDDPGSSHVPLPEYIENMKIIGTHLKVTKFKHN
;
A
#
# COMPACT_ATOMS: atom_id res chain seq x y z
N MET A 1 -7.84 3.99 -32.02
CA MET A 1 -6.94 2.98 -31.41
C MET A 1 -6.73 3.41 -29.97
N VAL A 2 -7.28 2.66 -29.01
CA VAL A 2 -7.01 2.90 -27.58
C VAL A 2 -5.66 2.25 -27.29
N GLY A 3 -4.70 3.02 -26.75
CA GLY A 3 -3.39 2.49 -26.36
C GLY A 3 -3.50 1.47 -25.22
N PRO A 4 -2.41 0.75 -24.88
CA PRO A 4 -2.44 -0.20 -23.77
C PRO A 4 -2.87 0.49 -22.47
N ILE A 5 -3.79 -0.17 -21.74
CA ILE A 5 -4.24 0.24 -20.40
C ILE A 5 -3.02 0.28 -19.48
N ARG A 6 -2.84 1.38 -18.74
CA ARG A 6 -1.74 1.47 -17.77
C ARG A 6 -2.22 0.89 -16.45
N PRO A 7 -1.43 0.01 -15.80
CA PRO A 7 -1.87 -0.63 -14.58
C PRO A 7 -2.03 0.41 -13.47
N GLN A 8 -3.18 0.39 -12.79
CA GLN A 8 -3.40 1.22 -11.61
C GLN A 8 -2.81 0.53 -10.38
N PHE A 9 -2.24 1.31 -9.45
CA PHE A 9 -1.72 0.75 -8.21
C PHE A 9 -2.23 1.53 -6.99
N VAL A 10 -2.32 0.83 -5.86
CA VAL A 10 -2.61 1.41 -4.54
C VAL A 10 -1.45 1.13 -3.60
N LEU A 11 -1.03 2.15 -2.87
CA LEU A 11 0.04 2.08 -1.88
C LEU A 11 -0.55 2.32 -0.48
N PHE A 12 -0.44 1.31 0.39
CA PHE A 12 -0.76 1.42 1.81
C PHE A 12 0.52 1.44 2.63
N GLY A 13 0.62 2.29 3.63
CA GLY A 13 1.76 2.28 4.54
C GLY A 13 1.72 3.36 5.60
N SER A 14 2.83 3.49 6.33
CA SER A 14 3.01 4.48 7.40
C SER A 14 3.53 5.82 6.86
N SER A 15 4.13 6.63 7.73
CA SER A 15 4.72 7.92 7.39
C SER A 15 5.69 7.86 6.21
N ILE A 16 6.40 6.75 5.95
CA ILE A 16 7.26 6.62 4.77
C ILE A 16 6.44 6.71 3.47
N VAL A 17 5.26 6.08 3.44
CA VAL A 17 4.34 6.16 2.30
C VAL A 17 3.69 7.52 2.24
N GLU A 18 3.27 8.09 3.37
CA GLU A 18 2.72 9.45 3.43
C GLU A 18 3.71 10.48 2.88
N PHE A 19 4.98 10.41 3.31
CA PHE A 19 6.01 11.34 2.90
C PHE A 19 6.54 11.06 1.48
N SER A 20 6.25 9.90 0.90
CA SER A 20 6.75 9.49 -0.42
C SER A 20 6.29 10.40 -1.57
N GLY A 21 5.22 11.18 -1.37
CA GLY A 21 4.68 12.11 -2.36
C GLY A 21 5.29 13.51 -2.34
N TYR A 22 6.07 13.88 -1.32
CA TYR A 22 6.65 15.23 -1.25
C TYR A 22 7.95 15.34 -2.05
N GLY A 23 8.19 16.52 -2.63
CA GLY A 23 9.48 16.90 -3.21
C GLY A 23 10.02 15.92 -4.26
N ASP A 24 9.19 15.55 -5.24
CA ASP A 24 9.51 14.54 -6.26
C ASP A 24 9.92 13.17 -5.69
N GLY A 25 9.40 12.84 -4.50
CA GLY A 25 9.62 11.56 -3.86
C GLY A 25 9.16 10.35 -4.69
N TRP A 26 9.57 9.16 -4.27
CA TRP A 26 9.34 7.92 -5.02
C TRP A 26 7.85 7.63 -5.25
N GLY A 27 6.97 8.00 -4.32
CA GLY A 27 5.52 7.82 -4.45
C GLY A 27 4.93 8.74 -5.52
N ALA A 28 5.40 9.99 -5.61
CA ALA A 28 5.02 10.91 -6.68
C ALA A 28 5.52 10.42 -8.05
N THR A 29 6.74 9.87 -8.10
CA THR A 29 7.29 9.26 -9.32
C THR A 29 6.44 8.08 -9.79
N LEU A 30 6.06 7.17 -8.89
CA LEU A 30 5.18 6.05 -9.22
C LEU A 30 3.80 6.54 -9.66
N ALA A 31 3.20 7.52 -8.96
CA ALA A 31 1.91 8.08 -9.33
C ALA A 31 1.95 8.67 -10.75
N LEU A 32 2.98 9.43 -11.11
CA LEU A 32 3.14 9.99 -12.46
C LEU A 32 3.23 8.89 -13.53
N GLN A 33 3.89 7.77 -13.22
CA GLN A 33 4.18 6.73 -14.19
C GLN A 33 2.95 5.83 -14.46
N TYR A 34 2.12 5.61 -13.44
CA TYR A 34 1.02 4.64 -13.46
C TYR A 34 -0.40 5.24 -13.35
N THR A 35 -0.57 6.55 -13.18
CA THR A 35 -1.91 7.16 -13.20
C THR A 35 -2.48 7.24 -14.61
N GLN A 36 -3.65 6.62 -14.83
CA GLN A 36 -4.56 6.95 -15.92
C GLN A 36 -5.74 7.73 -15.32
N LYS A 37 -6.06 8.90 -15.90
CA LYS A 37 -6.99 9.88 -15.30
C LYS A 37 -8.47 9.49 -15.33
N ASP A 38 -8.87 8.48 -16.10
CA ASP A 38 -10.26 8.36 -16.54
C ASP A 38 -10.90 6.98 -16.32
N ASP A 39 -10.30 6.11 -15.52
CA ASP A 39 -10.80 4.73 -15.41
C ASP A 39 -11.25 4.36 -14.00
N ALA A 40 -12.51 3.93 -13.88
CA ALA A 40 -13.11 3.29 -12.70
C ALA A 40 -12.56 1.85 -12.50
N VAL A 41 -11.28 1.66 -12.80
CA VAL A 41 -10.59 0.38 -12.91
C VAL A 41 -10.00 0.03 -11.56
N LYS A 42 -9.96 -1.28 -11.34
CA LYS A 42 -9.48 -1.89 -10.10
C LYS A 42 -7.95 -1.88 -10.12
N PRO A 43 -7.28 -1.73 -8.98
CA PRO A 43 -5.82 -1.73 -8.99
C PRO A 43 -5.29 -3.09 -9.43
N ASP A 44 -4.44 -3.08 -10.45
CA ASP A 44 -3.68 -4.23 -10.93
C ASP A 44 -2.55 -4.60 -9.94
N LEU A 45 -2.13 -3.65 -9.10
CA LEU A 45 -1.09 -3.81 -8.10
C LEU A 45 -1.46 -3.16 -6.77
N VAL A 46 -1.29 -3.89 -5.67
CA VAL A 46 -1.36 -3.32 -4.32
C VAL A 46 -0.01 -3.51 -3.64
N ILE A 47 0.56 -2.42 -3.14
CA ILE A 47 1.81 -2.41 -2.36
C ILE A 47 1.46 -2.09 -0.91
N VAL A 48 1.93 -2.92 0.01
CA VAL A 48 1.74 -2.75 1.45
C VAL A 48 3.11 -2.53 2.10
N TYR A 49 3.29 -1.39 2.76
CA TYR A 49 4.54 -0.95 3.36
C TYR A 49 4.33 -0.57 4.84
N PHE A 50 4.07 -1.59 5.67
CA PHE A 50 3.92 -1.50 7.12
C PHE A 50 4.97 -2.38 7.84
N GLY A 51 5.16 -2.14 9.15
CA GLY A 51 6.02 -2.95 10.02
C GLY A 51 7.23 -2.22 10.59
N GLY A 52 7.65 -1.10 10.01
CA GLY A 52 8.74 -0.29 10.57
C GLY A 52 8.45 0.18 12.00
N ASN A 53 7.26 0.74 12.22
CA ASN A 53 6.81 1.23 13.52
C ASN A 53 6.62 0.08 14.54
N ASP A 54 6.17 -1.07 14.07
CA ASP A 54 5.92 -2.27 14.86
C ASP A 54 7.23 -2.89 15.39
N SER A 55 8.32 -2.74 14.62
CA SER A 55 9.63 -3.34 14.89
C SER A 55 10.53 -2.55 15.84
N VAL A 56 10.03 -1.45 16.41
CA VAL A 56 10.78 -0.64 17.39
C VAL A 56 11.00 -1.40 18.69
N ARG A 57 11.94 -0.94 19.53
CA ARG A 57 12.17 -1.52 20.86
C ARG A 57 10.91 -1.38 21.73
N ASP A 58 10.64 -2.41 22.54
CA ASP A 58 9.55 -2.44 23.51
C ASP A 58 9.82 -1.48 24.68
N ASP A 59 9.60 -0.19 24.42
CA ASP A 59 9.71 0.88 25.39
C ASP A 59 8.32 1.45 25.74
N PRO A 60 8.13 2.02 26.94
CA PRO A 60 6.90 2.70 27.30
C PRO A 60 6.50 3.78 26.28
N GLY A 61 5.29 3.68 25.73
CA GLY A 61 4.76 4.63 24.74
C GLY A 61 5.27 4.41 23.31
N SER A 62 6.06 3.36 23.06
CA SER A 62 6.43 2.96 21.71
C SER A 62 5.26 2.33 20.96
N SER A 63 5.37 2.27 19.63
CA SER A 63 4.45 1.53 18.75
C SER A 63 4.84 0.06 18.57
N HIS A 64 5.65 -0.49 19.48
CA HIS A 64 6.11 -1.88 19.37
C HIS A 64 4.92 -2.83 19.30
N VAL A 65 5.01 -3.80 18.37
CA VAL A 65 4.04 -4.89 18.26
C VAL A 65 4.80 -6.21 18.41
N PRO A 66 4.43 -7.07 19.37
CA PRO A 66 5.02 -8.38 19.52
C PRO A 66 4.85 -9.24 18.25
N LEU A 67 5.87 -10.05 17.93
CA LEU A 67 5.88 -10.85 16.70
C LEU A 67 4.59 -11.70 16.47
N PRO A 68 4.00 -12.37 17.49
CA PRO A 68 2.76 -13.11 17.28
C PRO A 68 1.59 -12.22 16.81
N GLU A 69 1.46 -11.02 17.37
CA GLU A 69 0.43 -10.06 16.99
C GLU A 69 0.72 -9.47 15.61
N TYR A 70 1.98 -9.14 15.31
CA TYR A 70 2.38 -8.67 13.98
C TYR A 70 2.01 -9.68 12.89
N ILE A 71 2.23 -10.98 13.13
CA ILE A 71 1.84 -12.05 12.21
C ILE A 71 0.32 -12.05 11.97
N GLU A 72 -0.49 -11.90 13.02
CA GLU A 72 -1.95 -11.84 12.88
C GLU A 72 -2.39 -10.58 12.14
N ASN A 73 -1.79 -9.42 12.43
CA ASN A 73 -2.05 -8.17 11.71
C ASN A 73 -1.77 -8.32 10.21
N MET A 74 -0.65 -8.94 9.83
CA MET A 74 -0.33 -9.19 8.42
C MET A 74 -1.30 -10.16 7.75
N LYS A 75 -1.78 -11.20 8.47
CA LYS A 75 -2.83 -12.10 7.97
C LYS A 75 -4.15 -11.37 7.75
N ILE A 76 -4.54 -10.47 8.66
CA ILE A 76 -5.76 -9.66 8.55
C ILE A 76 -5.68 -8.76 7.31
N ILE A 77 -4.57 -8.04 7.13
CA ILE A 77 -4.34 -7.20 5.94
C ILE A 77 -4.42 -8.05 4.67
N GLY A 78 -3.68 -9.15 4.62
CA GLY A 78 -3.68 -10.04 3.45
C GLY A 78 -5.07 -10.64 3.16
N THR A 79 -5.85 -10.94 4.19
CA THR A 79 -7.22 -11.45 4.04
C THR A 79 -8.15 -10.36 3.51
N HIS A 80 -8.08 -9.15 4.05
CA HIS A 80 -8.88 -8.02 3.59
C HIS A 80 -8.66 -7.77 2.10
N LEU A 81 -7.39 -7.72 1.67
CA LEU A 81 -7.01 -7.52 0.26
C LEU A 81 -7.50 -8.65 -0.66
N LYS A 82 -7.55 -9.90 -0.19
CA LYS A 82 -8.06 -11.05 -0.96
C LYS A 82 -9.58 -11.09 -1.05
N VAL A 83 -10.28 -10.73 0.03
CA VAL A 83 -11.76 -10.70 0.09
C VAL A 83 -12.30 -9.58 -0.80
N THR A 84 -11.54 -8.51 -1.00
CA THR A 84 -11.75 -7.55 -2.09
C THR A 84 -11.42 -8.22 -3.43
N LYS A 85 -12.16 -9.27 -3.83
CA LYS A 85 -12.20 -9.73 -5.21
C LYS A 85 -12.81 -8.62 -6.04
N PHE A 86 -11.93 -7.84 -6.62
CA PHE A 86 -12.24 -6.81 -7.56
C PHE A 86 -12.86 -7.45 -8.83
N LYS A 87 -14.19 -7.66 -8.83
CA LYS A 87 -14.96 -8.27 -9.94
C LYS A 87 -14.53 -7.72 -11.32
N HIS A 88 -13.91 -8.51 -12.17
CA HIS A 88 -13.81 -8.14 -13.58
C HIS A 88 -15.23 -8.17 -14.15
N ASN A 89 -15.73 -7.02 -14.59
CA ASN A 89 -16.89 -6.93 -15.48
C ASN A 89 -16.36 -6.90 -16.91
#